data_AF-A0A2D4SPB8-F1
#
_entry.id   AF-A0A2D4SPB8-F1
#
_cell.length_a   1.000
_cell.length_b   1.000
_cell.length_c   1.000
_cell.angle_alpha   90.00
_cell.angle_beta   90.00
_cell.angle_gamma   90.00
#
_symmetry.space_group_name_H-M   'P 1'
#
loop_
_entity.id
_entity.type
_entity.pdbx_description
1 polymer ?
#
loop_
_entity_poly.entity_id
_entity_poly.type
_entity_poly.pdbx_seq_one_letter_code
_entity_poly.pdbx_strand_id
1 'polypeptide(L)'
;MFFGFVISTIFACSQQKTPDSSSLQTLTHDGVDREFGLFFPSNYDASEAIPLVVNIHGGCMDAASQMAAMNMRDLAEEHNFALVYPQGLPEEGSEDCLIWNSGPYATESNKTTADDLGFFESLITDMTASYAIDSERIYATGFSNGGFMTYALACYQSNTFAAVAPVAGMMTPEALDSNSPNPCVTERPMPIIHFHGSSDSAVAAELGDEAVDFWVARNNTTQSNTNSVEDGPYTIEHSSYTDGDNGSAVEYYKIIGGYHETFDGMDYEGQNSLSLIWDFFSQYDINGMR
;
A
#
# COMPACT_ATOMS: atom_id res chain seq x y z
N MET A 1 40.99 -41.69 25.57
CA MET A 1 41.04 -40.23 25.79
C MET A 1 40.61 -39.60 24.47
N PHE A 2 39.29 -39.43 24.27
CA PHE A 2 38.71 -38.85 23.06
C PHE A 2 38.44 -37.37 23.36
N PHE A 3 39.07 -36.47 22.61
CA PHE A 3 38.76 -35.03 22.63
C PHE A 3 37.61 -34.79 21.65
N GLY A 4 36.41 -34.49 22.19
CA GLY A 4 35.30 -33.98 21.40
C GLY A 4 35.43 -32.46 21.27
N PHE A 5 35.57 -31.97 20.04
CA PHE A 5 35.42 -30.55 19.72
C PHE A 5 33.93 -30.25 19.59
N VAL A 6 33.40 -29.40 20.47
CA VAL A 6 32.06 -28.82 20.32
C VAL A 6 32.21 -27.59 19.42
N ILE A 7 31.68 -27.65 18.21
CA ILE A 7 31.56 -26.49 17.33
C ILE A 7 30.36 -25.69 17.85
N SER A 8 30.63 -24.61 18.56
CA SER A 8 29.63 -23.62 18.97
C SER A 8 29.40 -22.67 17.79
N THR A 9 28.34 -22.90 17.02
CA THR A 9 27.85 -21.90 16.06
C THR A 9 27.23 -20.75 16.83
N ILE A 10 27.97 -19.64 16.92
CA ILE A 10 27.43 -18.36 17.42
C ILE A 10 26.54 -17.81 16.30
N PHE A 11 25.22 -17.90 16.45
CA PHE A 11 24.31 -17.04 15.70
C PHE A 11 24.50 -15.63 16.27
N ALA A 12 25.28 -14.81 15.57
CA ALA A 12 25.32 -13.39 15.83
C ALA A 12 23.98 -12.80 15.41
N CYS A 13 23.12 -12.50 16.38
CA CYS A 13 21.96 -11.64 16.16
C CYS A 13 22.52 -10.25 15.81
N SER A 14 22.55 -9.91 14.52
CA SER A 14 22.89 -8.55 14.12
C SER A 14 21.73 -7.67 14.55
N GLN A 15 21.95 -6.81 15.54
CA GLN A 15 21.11 -5.64 15.70
C GLN A 15 21.28 -4.79 14.43
N GLN A 16 20.36 -4.95 13.48
CA GLN A 16 20.30 -4.06 12.34
C GLN A 16 19.71 -2.75 12.82
N LYS A 17 20.58 -1.74 12.89
CA LYS A 17 20.21 -0.34 12.99
C LYS A 17 19.19 -0.01 11.89
N THR A 18 18.25 0.86 12.26
CA THR A 18 17.35 1.61 11.36
C THR A 18 17.97 1.84 9.98
N PRO A 19 17.36 1.35 8.89
CA PRO A 19 17.85 1.62 7.56
C PRO A 19 17.62 3.10 7.22
N ASP A 20 18.73 3.78 6.95
CA ASP A 20 18.81 5.08 6.28
C ASP A 20 18.62 4.85 4.77
N SER A 21 18.35 5.89 3.97
CA SER A 21 18.15 5.77 2.52
C SER A 21 19.34 5.12 1.77
N SER A 22 20.49 4.97 2.42
CA SER A 22 21.68 4.28 1.92
C SER A 22 21.67 2.74 2.05
N SER A 23 20.55 2.11 2.43
CA SER A 23 20.47 0.65 2.65
C SER A 23 19.28 -0.01 1.95
N LEU A 24 18.90 0.48 0.77
CA LEU A 24 17.97 -0.25 -0.10
C LEU A 24 18.55 -1.64 -0.40
N GLN A 25 17.66 -2.63 -0.37
CA GLN A 25 17.92 -3.97 -0.85
C GLN A 25 17.53 -4.06 -2.32
N THR A 26 17.98 -5.13 -2.98
CA THR A 26 17.77 -5.32 -4.42
C THR A 26 17.20 -6.71 -4.69
N LEU A 27 16.24 -6.76 -5.60
CA LEU A 27 15.68 -7.98 -6.19
C LEU A 27 15.72 -7.85 -7.72
N THR A 28 16.25 -8.85 -8.42
CA THR A 28 16.21 -8.84 -9.88
C THR A 28 14.85 -9.33 -10.39
N HIS A 29 14.12 -8.47 -11.12
CA HIS A 29 12.89 -8.79 -11.85
C HIS A 29 13.06 -8.47 -13.32
N ASP A 30 12.75 -9.41 -14.22
CA ASP A 30 12.93 -9.27 -15.67
C ASP A 30 14.32 -8.77 -16.12
N GLY A 31 15.36 -9.18 -15.40
CA GLY A 31 16.74 -8.78 -15.66
C GLY A 31 17.07 -7.34 -15.26
N VAL A 32 16.16 -6.66 -14.55
CA VAL A 32 16.37 -5.35 -13.94
C VAL A 32 16.49 -5.50 -12.43
N ASP A 33 17.52 -4.87 -11.85
CA ASP A 33 17.67 -4.78 -10.41
C ASP A 33 16.69 -3.75 -9.85
N ARG A 34 15.70 -4.21 -9.10
CA ARG A 34 14.65 -3.41 -8.46
C ARG A 34 15.02 -3.18 -7.00
N GLU A 35 14.95 -1.94 -6.55
CA GLU A 35 15.34 -1.56 -5.20
C GLU A 35 14.13 -1.45 -4.26
N PHE A 36 14.35 -1.65 -2.96
CA PHE A 36 13.32 -1.45 -1.93
C PHE A 36 13.94 -1.25 -0.55
N GLY A 37 13.32 -0.41 0.26
CA GLY A 37 13.63 -0.25 1.68
C GLY A 37 12.81 -1.24 2.52
N LEU A 38 13.42 -1.84 3.54
CA LEU A 38 12.73 -2.70 4.50
C LEU A 38 12.81 -2.12 5.91
N PHE A 39 11.75 -2.29 6.68
CA PHE A 39 11.77 -2.03 8.12
C PHE A 39 11.05 -3.15 8.87
N PHE A 40 11.72 -3.68 9.88
CA PHE A 40 11.14 -4.60 10.85
C PHE A 40 11.15 -3.90 12.22
N PRO A 41 10.08 -4.07 13.01
CA PRO A 41 10.03 -3.50 14.35
C PRO A 41 11.04 -4.20 15.28
N SER A 42 11.45 -3.51 16.33
CA SER A 42 12.48 -3.97 17.26
C SER A 42 12.14 -5.27 18.00
N ASN A 43 10.85 -5.60 18.10
CA ASN A 43 10.32 -6.82 18.70
C ASN A 43 10.11 -7.97 17.68
N TYR A 44 10.52 -7.82 16.42
CA TYR A 44 10.41 -8.87 15.42
C TYR A 44 11.12 -10.16 15.86
N ASP A 45 10.37 -11.26 15.90
CA ASP A 45 10.84 -12.60 16.22
C ASP A 45 10.52 -13.53 15.04
N ALA A 46 11.55 -14.14 14.43
CA ALA A 46 11.40 -15.03 13.29
C ALA A 46 10.63 -16.33 13.60
N SER A 47 10.23 -16.57 14.85
CA SER A 47 9.34 -17.68 15.23
C SER A 47 7.85 -17.34 15.14
N GLU A 48 7.50 -16.07 14.94
CA GLU A 48 6.12 -15.60 14.79
C GLU A 48 5.95 -14.80 13.48
N ALA A 49 4.96 -15.18 12.67
CA ALA A 49 4.67 -14.50 11.42
C ALA A 49 3.92 -13.19 11.68
N ILE A 50 4.45 -12.06 11.19
CA ILE A 50 3.86 -10.72 11.36
C ILE A 50 3.29 -10.18 10.05
N PRO A 51 2.33 -9.23 10.10
CA PRO A 51 1.82 -8.59 8.89
C PRO A 51 2.89 -7.84 8.11
N LEU A 52 2.60 -7.60 6.84
CA LEU A 52 3.42 -6.77 5.96
C LEU A 52 2.60 -5.63 5.36
N VAL A 53 3.10 -4.40 5.44
CA VAL A 53 2.55 -3.24 4.73
C VAL A 53 3.51 -2.82 3.62
N VAL A 54 3.03 -2.86 2.38
CA VAL A 54 3.71 -2.32 1.20
C VAL A 54 3.34 -0.84 1.06
N ASN A 55 4.32 0.07 1.17
CA ASN A 55 4.08 1.51 1.18
C ASN A 55 4.76 2.20 -0.02
N ILE A 56 3.96 2.61 -0.99
CA ILE A 56 4.36 2.86 -2.37
C ILE A 56 4.43 4.38 -2.65
N HIS A 57 5.59 4.83 -3.15
CA HIS A 57 5.84 6.25 -3.40
C HIS A 57 5.01 6.84 -4.55
N GLY A 58 4.73 8.15 -4.47
CA GLY A 58 4.10 8.92 -5.53
C GLY A 58 4.99 9.14 -6.75
N GLY A 59 4.43 9.73 -7.80
CA GLY A 59 5.18 9.98 -9.04
C GLY A 59 6.27 11.03 -8.82
N CYS A 60 7.44 10.78 -9.41
CA CYS A 60 8.64 11.59 -9.22
C CYS A 60 9.13 11.70 -7.76
N MET A 61 8.67 10.80 -6.90
CA MET A 61 9.25 10.54 -5.58
C MET A 61 10.19 9.33 -5.67
N ASP A 62 10.78 8.96 -4.53
CA ASP A 62 11.56 7.75 -4.34
C ASP A 62 11.16 7.08 -3.02
N ALA A 63 11.66 5.87 -2.77
CA ALA A 63 11.36 5.11 -1.55
C ALA A 63 11.72 5.89 -0.28
N ALA A 64 12.82 6.66 -0.29
CA ALA A 64 13.28 7.41 0.87
C ALA A 64 12.35 8.58 1.21
N SER A 65 11.91 9.33 0.21
CA SER A 65 10.96 10.43 0.37
C SER A 65 9.57 9.92 0.75
N GLN A 66 9.16 8.74 0.28
CA GLN A 66 7.95 8.08 0.76
C GLN A 66 8.06 7.59 2.21
N MET A 67 9.20 7.02 2.60
CA MET A 67 9.47 6.67 4.00
C MET A 67 9.37 7.88 4.93
N ALA A 68 9.65 9.09 4.42
CA ALA A 68 9.50 10.33 5.18
C ALA A 68 8.05 10.84 5.16
N ALA A 69 7.37 10.81 4.01
CA ALA A 69 6.03 11.38 3.81
C ALA A 69 4.90 10.52 4.37
N MET A 70 5.03 9.18 4.32
CA MET A 70 4.08 8.22 4.88
C MET A 70 4.81 7.29 5.87
N ASN A 71 5.41 7.89 6.90
CA ASN A 71 6.24 7.17 7.87
C ASN A 71 5.38 6.37 8.87
N MET A 72 5.29 5.06 8.65
CA MET A 72 4.54 4.15 9.53
C MET A 72 5.44 3.38 10.51
N ARG A 73 6.73 3.75 10.65
CA ARG A 73 7.68 2.97 11.46
C ARG A 73 7.34 2.95 12.96
N ASP A 74 6.83 4.06 13.49
CA ASP A 74 6.40 4.09 14.90
C ASP A 74 5.15 3.21 15.12
N LEU A 75 4.21 3.20 14.16
CA LEU A 75 3.06 2.28 14.17
C LEU A 75 3.53 0.82 14.04
N ALA A 76 4.53 0.54 13.21
CA ALA A 76 5.11 -0.79 13.05
C ALA A 76 5.73 -1.30 14.36
N GLU A 77 6.46 -0.43 15.08
CA GLU A 77 6.99 -0.74 16.42
C GLU A 77 5.87 -1.02 17.43
N GLU A 78 4.79 -0.22 17.40
CA GLU A 78 3.67 -0.37 18.32
C GLU A 78 2.85 -1.64 18.07
N HIS A 79 2.57 -1.95 16.80
CA HIS A 79 1.61 -2.98 16.41
C HIS A 79 2.24 -4.23 15.80
N ASN A 80 3.58 -4.30 15.76
CA ASN A 80 4.36 -5.45 15.33
C ASN A 80 4.05 -5.91 13.89
N PHE A 81 4.24 -5.02 12.91
CA PHE A 81 4.18 -5.35 11.48
C PHE A 81 5.43 -4.88 10.73
N ALA A 82 5.77 -5.57 9.64
CA ALA A 82 6.88 -5.18 8.77
C ALA A 82 6.43 -4.17 7.71
N LEU A 83 7.38 -3.37 7.23
CA LEU A 83 7.17 -2.40 6.16
C LEU A 83 8.13 -2.68 5.01
N VAL A 84 7.62 -2.55 3.78
CA VAL A 84 8.45 -2.47 2.57
C VAL A 84 8.11 -1.22 1.78
N TYR A 85 9.14 -0.50 1.36
CA TYR A 85 9.09 0.73 0.59
C TYR A 85 9.76 0.50 -0.76
N PRO A 86 9.02 0.02 -1.77
CA PRO A 86 9.60 -0.33 -3.05
C PRO A 86 9.96 0.92 -3.88
N GLN A 87 10.95 0.78 -4.77
CA GLN A 87 11.44 1.82 -5.66
C GLN A 87 10.90 1.60 -7.09
N GLY A 88 10.24 2.63 -7.62
CA GLY A 88 9.79 2.69 -9.01
C GLY A 88 10.96 2.85 -9.96
N LEU A 89 10.70 2.75 -11.25
CA LEU A 89 11.72 2.94 -12.28
C LEU A 89 11.55 4.30 -12.97
N PRO A 90 12.61 4.86 -13.57
CA PRO A 90 12.53 6.12 -14.29
C PRO A 90 11.52 6.09 -15.42
N GLU A 91 10.71 7.14 -15.53
CA GLU A 91 9.82 7.41 -16.66
C GLU A 91 10.62 7.47 -17.98
N GLU A 92 10.07 6.91 -19.05
CA GLU A 92 10.71 6.93 -20.36
C GLU A 92 10.91 8.39 -20.81
N GLY A 93 12.17 8.77 -21.03
CA GLY A 93 12.53 10.14 -21.39
C GLY A 93 12.71 11.11 -20.20
N SER A 94 12.60 10.64 -18.95
CA SER A 94 12.86 11.43 -17.75
C SER A 94 13.54 10.60 -16.65
N GLU A 95 14.87 10.72 -16.54
CA GLU A 95 15.66 9.97 -15.54
C GLU A 95 15.37 10.40 -14.08
N ASP A 96 14.90 11.63 -13.86
CA ASP A 96 14.67 12.20 -12.52
C ASP A 96 13.28 11.91 -11.95
N CYS A 97 12.39 11.27 -12.72
CA CYS A 97 11.03 10.96 -12.26
C CYS A 97 10.82 9.46 -12.22
N LEU A 98 10.77 8.88 -11.01
CA LEU A 98 10.42 7.48 -10.83
C LEU A 98 8.89 7.31 -10.82
N ILE A 99 8.42 6.24 -11.44
CA ILE A 99 7.00 6.00 -11.66
C ILE A 99 6.67 4.50 -11.54
N TRP A 100 5.37 4.24 -11.39
CA TRP A 100 4.74 2.94 -11.44
C TRP A 100 3.77 2.86 -12.62
N ASN A 101 3.80 1.74 -13.33
CA ASN A 101 2.76 1.35 -14.27
C ASN A 101 1.60 0.67 -13.52
N SER A 102 0.54 1.43 -13.25
CA SER A 102 -0.65 0.98 -12.50
C SER A 102 -1.68 0.23 -13.35
N GLY A 103 -1.24 -0.49 -14.37
CA GLY A 103 -2.08 -1.26 -15.29
C GLY A 103 -1.28 -2.39 -15.95
N PRO A 104 -1.93 -3.51 -16.30
CA PRO A 104 -1.27 -4.61 -16.95
C PRO A 104 -0.93 -4.24 -18.40
N TYR A 105 0.30 -4.55 -18.81
CA TYR A 105 0.87 -4.36 -20.16
C TYR A 105 1.10 -2.91 -20.59
N ALA A 106 1.90 -2.75 -21.66
CA ALA A 106 2.19 -1.47 -22.31
C ALA A 106 0.93 -0.86 -22.94
N THR A 107 0.13 -0.23 -22.10
CA THR A 107 -1.00 0.61 -22.49
C THR A 107 -0.47 2.01 -22.85
N GLU A 108 -1.27 2.84 -23.53
CA GLU A 108 -0.89 4.25 -23.74
C GLU A 108 -0.70 5.03 -22.43
N SER A 109 -1.17 4.48 -21.30
CA SER A 109 -1.00 5.06 -19.97
C SER A 109 0.30 4.65 -19.27
N ASN A 110 0.99 3.61 -19.75
CA ASN A 110 2.27 3.20 -19.20
C ASN A 110 3.34 4.22 -19.55
N LYS A 111 4.10 4.58 -18.54
CA LYS A 111 5.15 5.60 -18.63
C LYS A 111 6.55 4.99 -18.75
N THR A 112 6.64 3.67 -18.62
CA THR A 112 7.87 2.88 -18.78
C THR A 112 7.52 1.51 -19.36
N THR A 113 8.54 0.73 -19.73
CA THR A 113 8.38 -0.68 -20.08
C THR A 113 8.42 -1.63 -18.88
N ALA A 114 8.43 -1.11 -17.65
CA ALA A 114 8.53 -1.91 -16.44
C ALA A 114 7.28 -2.77 -16.21
N ASP A 115 7.48 -4.03 -15.85
CA ASP A 115 6.44 -4.89 -15.28
C ASP A 115 6.39 -4.70 -13.76
N ASP A 116 5.64 -3.69 -13.31
CA ASP A 116 5.51 -3.40 -11.89
C ASP A 116 4.66 -4.43 -11.17
N LEU A 117 3.57 -4.93 -11.77
CA LEU A 117 2.76 -5.99 -11.18
C LEU A 117 3.60 -7.25 -10.90
N GLY A 118 4.35 -7.75 -11.89
CA GLY A 118 5.23 -8.90 -11.68
C GLY A 118 6.37 -8.63 -10.68
N PHE A 119 6.84 -7.39 -10.60
CA PHE A 119 7.80 -7.01 -9.55
C PHE A 119 7.19 -7.11 -8.15
N PHE A 120 5.99 -6.59 -7.92
CA PHE A 120 5.32 -6.71 -6.61
C PHE A 120 5.07 -8.18 -6.24
N GLU A 121 4.67 -9.03 -7.20
CA GLU A 121 4.50 -10.47 -6.98
C GLU A 121 5.84 -11.13 -6.56
N SER A 122 6.92 -10.80 -7.28
CA SER A 122 8.26 -11.31 -6.99
C SER A 122 8.78 -10.84 -5.62
N LEU A 123 8.55 -9.56 -5.29
CA LEU A 123 8.95 -8.98 -4.01
C LEU A 123 8.23 -9.64 -2.84
N ILE A 124 6.91 -9.81 -2.92
CA ILE A 124 6.15 -10.48 -1.86
C ILE A 124 6.56 -11.94 -1.71
N THR A 125 6.80 -12.63 -2.84
CA THR A 125 7.30 -14.02 -2.82
C THR A 125 8.66 -14.11 -2.14
N ASP A 126 9.60 -13.22 -2.46
CA ASP A 126 10.92 -13.19 -1.84
C ASP A 126 10.83 -12.88 -0.33
N MET A 127 9.99 -11.91 0.05
CA MET A 127 9.81 -11.51 1.44
C MET A 127 9.22 -12.62 2.30
N THR A 128 8.16 -13.29 1.82
CA THR A 128 7.51 -14.39 2.54
C THR A 128 8.36 -15.65 2.60
N ALA A 129 9.28 -15.84 1.65
CA ALA A 129 10.26 -16.92 1.69
C ALA A 129 11.44 -16.63 2.64
N SER A 130 11.83 -15.37 2.76
CA SER A 130 13.03 -14.94 3.50
C SER A 130 12.76 -14.61 4.97
N TYR A 131 11.53 -14.20 5.29
CA TYR A 131 11.16 -13.68 6.61
C TYR A 131 9.87 -14.33 7.11
N ALA A 132 9.69 -14.38 8.44
CA ALA A 132 8.41 -14.75 9.07
C ALA A 132 7.36 -13.66 8.84
N ILE A 133 6.80 -13.61 7.64
CA ILE A 133 5.69 -12.76 7.24
C ILE A 133 4.43 -13.61 7.16
N ASP A 134 3.33 -13.08 7.69
CA ASP A 134 2.02 -13.69 7.57
C ASP A 134 1.45 -13.40 6.18
N SER A 135 1.45 -14.42 5.32
CA SER A 135 0.94 -14.32 3.94
C SER A 135 -0.56 -14.03 3.86
N GLU A 136 -1.31 -14.20 4.95
CA GLU A 136 -2.73 -13.84 4.98
C GLU A 136 -2.95 -12.36 5.37
N ARG A 137 -1.90 -11.67 5.84
CA ARG A 137 -1.96 -10.26 6.29
C ARG A 137 -0.93 -9.40 5.58
N ILE A 138 -1.08 -9.30 4.28
CA ILE A 138 -0.32 -8.39 3.43
C ILE A 138 -1.24 -7.26 2.99
N TYR A 139 -0.82 -6.02 3.19
CA TYR A 139 -1.57 -4.82 2.87
C TYR A 139 -0.77 -3.90 1.95
N ALA A 140 -1.44 -3.02 1.22
CA ALA A 140 -0.78 -2.02 0.39
C ALA A 140 -1.36 -0.63 0.62
N THR A 141 -0.49 0.37 0.70
CA THR A 141 -0.85 1.79 0.70
C THR A 141 0.10 2.55 -0.21
N GLY A 142 -0.32 3.72 -0.68
CA GLY A 142 0.53 4.56 -1.49
C GLY A 142 -0.10 5.89 -1.82
N PHE A 143 0.74 6.86 -2.14
CA PHE A 143 0.34 8.23 -2.44
C PHE A 143 0.35 8.48 -3.96
N SER A 144 -0.62 9.22 -4.50
CA SER A 144 -0.62 9.70 -5.89
C SER A 144 -0.48 8.54 -6.90
N ASN A 145 0.54 8.53 -7.77
CA ASN A 145 0.84 7.38 -8.64
C ASN A 145 1.05 6.05 -7.87
N GLY A 146 1.58 6.09 -6.64
CA GLY A 146 1.62 4.94 -5.74
C GLY A 146 0.23 4.54 -5.23
N GLY A 147 -0.69 5.49 -5.10
CA GLY A 147 -2.12 5.23 -4.88
C GLY A 147 -2.80 4.58 -6.09
N PHE A 148 -2.37 4.92 -7.31
CA PHE A 148 -2.85 4.26 -8.53
C PHE A 148 -2.36 2.81 -8.55
N MET A 149 -1.08 2.60 -8.23
CA MET A 149 -0.50 1.27 -8.10
C MET A 149 -1.18 0.46 -6.99
N THR A 150 -1.52 1.09 -5.86
CA THR A 150 -2.27 0.47 -4.77
C THR A 150 -3.63 -0.06 -5.25
N TYR A 151 -4.36 0.71 -6.05
CA TYR A 151 -5.58 0.23 -6.70
C TYR A 151 -5.33 -0.87 -7.73
N ALA A 152 -4.24 -0.79 -8.49
CA ALA A 152 -3.86 -1.84 -9.43
C ALA A 152 -3.57 -3.18 -8.72
N LEU A 153 -2.90 -3.14 -7.56
CA LEU A 153 -2.67 -4.33 -6.73
C LEU A 153 -4.00 -4.91 -6.21
N ALA A 154 -4.93 -4.06 -5.78
CA ALA A 154 -6.27 -4.52 -5.40
C ALA A 154 -7.02 -5.19 -6.56
N CYS A 155 -6.90 -4.67 -7.79
CA CYS A 155 -7.54 -5.24 -8.96
C CYS A 155 -6.90 -6.56 -9.41
N TYR A 156 -5.59 -6.52 -9.67
CA TYR A 156 -4.89 -7.57 -10.41
C TYR A 156 -4.15 -8.56 -9.50
N GLN A 157 -4.05 -8.28 -8.19
CA GLN A 157 -3.41 -9.14 -7.19
C GLN A 157 -4.29 -9.30 -5.93
N SER A 158 -5.61 -9.34 -6.11
CA SER A 158 -6.57 -9.49 -5.02
C SER A 158 -6.40 -10.76 -4.16
N ASN A 159 -5.66 -11.78 -4.62
CA ASN A 159 -5.33 -12.97 -3.83
C ASN A 159 -4.08 -12.81 -2.94
N THR A 160 -3.34 -11.70 -3.09
CA THR A 160 -2.14 -11.41 -2.31
C THR A 160 -2.44 -10.43 -1.17
N PHE A 161 -3.27 -9.42 -1.43
CA PHE A 161 -3.53 -8.34 -0.48
C PHE A 161 -4.86 -8.53 0.26
N ALA A 162 -4.83 -8.41 1.58
CA ALA A 162 -6.00 -8.54 2.45
C ALA A 162 -6.86 -7.27 2.48
N ALA A 163 -6.24 -6.10 2.34
CA ALA A 163 -6.86 -4.79 2.27
C ALA A 163 -5.88 -3.78 1.65
N VAL A 164 -6.39 -2.68 1.07
CA VAL A 164 -5.54 -1.61 0.53
C VAL A 164 -6.00 -0.20 0.90
N ALA A 165 -5.06 0.74 0.90
CA ALA A 165 -5.27 2.13 1.30
C ALA A 165 -4.66 3.15 0.33
N PRO A 166 -5.33 3.48 -0.78
CA PRO A 166 -4.87 4.51 -1.71
C PRO A 166 -5.07 5.92 -1.13
N VAL A 167 -4.05 6.78 -1.28
CA VAL A 167 -4.08 8.19 -0.87
C VAL A 167 -3.87 9.07 -2.10
N ALA A 168 -4.79 10.01 -2.35
CA ALA A 168 -4.81 10.86 -3.55
C ALA A 168 -4.66 10.03 -4.86
N GLY A 169 -5.25 8.83 -4.86
CA GLY A 169 -5.16 7.86 -5.95
C GLY A 169 -6.41 7.82 -6.81
N MET A 170 -6.32 7.18 -7.97
CA MET A 170 -7.47 6.84 -8.83
C MET A 170 -7.28 5.44 -9.44
N MET A 171 -8.37 4.86 -9.93
CA MET A 171 -8.31 3.72 -10.84
C MET A 171 -8.05 4.18 -12.28
N THR A 172 -7.38 3.37 -13.08
CA THR A 172 -7.21 3.71 -14.50
C THR A 172 -8.54 3.58 -15.24
N PRO A 173 -8.80 4.37 -16.30
CA PRO A 173 -10.00 4.22 -17.12
C PRO A 173 -10.17 2.80 -17.69
N GLU A 174 -9.04 2.13 -17.99
CA GLU A 174 -9.04 0.74 -18.45
C GLU A 174 -9.54 -0.24 -17.37
N ALA A 175 -9.11 -0.05 -16.11
CA ALA A 175 -9.56 -0.88 -15.00
C ALA A 175 -11.07 -0.70 -14.72
N LEU A 176 -11.61 0.50 -14.95
CA LEU A 176 -13.02 0.85 -14.74
C LEU A 176 -13.94 0.38 -15.87
N ASP A 177 -13.46 0.35 -17.13
CA ASP A 177 -14.26 -0.11 -18.26
C ASP A 177 -14.32 -1.64 -18.33
N SER A 178 -15.49 -2.21 -18.04
CA SER A 178 -15.74 -3.67 -18.11
C SER A 178 -15.53 -4.28 -19.50
N ASN A 179 -15.48 -3.48 -20.57
CA ASN A 179 -15.23 -3.93 -21.94
C ASN A 179 -13.79 -3.70 -22.39
N SER A 180 -12.94 -3.16 -21.51
CA SER A 180 -11.55 -2.95 -21.82
C SER A 180 -10.81 -4.29 -21.98
N PRO A 181 -9.59 -4.29 -22.52
CA PRO A 181 -8.77 -5.51 -22.59
C PRO A 181 -8.39 -6.06 -21.20
N ASN A 182 -8.31 -5.18 -20.19
CA ASN A 182 -7.87 -5.52 -18.84
C ASN A 182 -8.74 -4.88 -17.75
N PRO A 183 -10.04 -5.22 -17.67
CA PRO A 183 -10.92 -4.68 -16.65
C PRO A 183 -10.47 -5.15 -15.26
N CYS A 184 -10.81 -4.37 -14.23
CA CYS A 184 -10.60 -4.78 -12.85
C CYS A 184 -11.51 -5.97 -12.51
N VAL A 185 -10.93 -7.16 -12.41
CA VAL A 185 -11.63 -8.38 -11.99
C VAL A 185 -10.89 -8.96 -10.79
N THR A 186 -11.52 -8.87 -9.63
CA THR A 186 -10.95 -9.44 -8.40
C THR A 186 -11.48 -10.85 -8.15
N GLU A 187 -10.65 -11.67 -7.53
CA GLU A 187 -10.97 -13.05 -7.13
C GLU A 187 -11.76 -13.08 -5.81
N ARG A 188 -11.67 -11.99 -5.02
CA ARG A 188 -12.38 -11.79 -3.75
C ARG A 188 -12.84 -10.34 -3.56
N PRO A 189 -13.79 -10.09 -2.64
CA PRO A 189 -14.06 -8.74 -2.13
C PRO A 189 -12.78 -8.13 -1.54
N MET A 190 -12.61 -6.82 -1.68
CA MET A 190 -11.39 -6.11 -1.30
C MET A 190 -11.73 -4.94 -0.38
N PRO A 191 -11.40 -5.02 0.93
CA PRO A 191 -11.52 -3.88 1.83
C PRO A 191 -10.63 -2.70 1.37
N ILE A 192 -11.22 -1.50 1.30
CA ILE A 192 -10.55 -0.27 0.86
C ILE A 192 -10.70 0.83 1.91
N ILE A 193 -9.63 1.58 2.17
CA ILE A 193 -9.70 2.89 2.84
C ILE A 193 -9.03 3.97 1.98
N HIS A 194 -9.78 4.97 1.54
CA HIS A 194 -9.30 6.01 0.62
C HIS A 194 -9.23 7.39 1.30
N PHE A 195 -8.20 8.16 1.01
CA PHE A 195 -8.09 9.58 1.40
C PHE A 195 -7.89 10.48 0.18
N HIS A 196 -8.67 11.56 0.04
CA HIS A 196 -8.57 12.47 -1.11
C HIS A 196 -8.89 13.93 -0.76
N GLY A 197 -8.13 14.87 -1.32
CA GLY A 197 -8.39 16.31 -1.19
C GLY A 197 -9.41 16.80 -2.21
N SER A 198 -10.44 17.54 -1.78
CA SER A 198 -11.46 18.04 -2.71
C SER A 198 -10.97 19.15 -3.65
N SER A 199 -9.78 19.71 -3.39
CA SER A 199 -9.11 20.75 -4.19
C SER A 199 -7.81 20.24 -4.80
N ASP A 200 -7.66 18.92 -4.91
CA ASP A 200 -6.53 18.28 -5.56
C ASP A 200 -6.49 18.64 -7.06
N SER A 201 -5.42 19.34 -7.46
CA SER A 201 -5.22 19.78 -8.85
C SER A 201 -4.41 18.81 -9.69
N ALA A 202 -3.80 17.79 -9.07
CA ALA A 202 -3.01 16.78 -9.77
C ALA A 202 -3.87 15.57 -10.13
N VAL A 203 -4.72 15.14 -9.20
CA VAL A 203 -5.71 14.08 -9.37
C VAL A 203 -7.05 14.64 -8.95
N ALA A 204 -7.96 14.84 -9.90
CA ALA A 204 -9.26 15.42 -9.58
C ALA A 204 -10.02 14.51 -8.61
N ALA A 205 -10.64 15.09 -7.59
CA ALA A 205 -11.35 14.36 -6.55
C ALA A 205 -12.46 13.44 -7.10
N GLU A 206 -13.06 13.83 -8.23
CA GLU A 206 -14.08 13.04 -8.93
C GLU A 206 -13.54 11.67 -9.41
N LEU A 207 -12.23 11.56 -9.69
CA LEU A 207 -11.59 10.29 -10.05
C LEU A 207 -11.39 9.38 -8.83
N GLY A 208 -11.18 9.98 -7.66
CA GLY A 208 -11.23 9.27 -6.38
C GLY A 208 -12.64 8.81 -6.03
N ASP A 209 -13.64 9.67 -6.23
CA ASP A 209 -15.05 9.36 -6.03
C ASP A 209 -15.49 8.18 -6.93
N GLU A 210 -15.10 8.18 -8.21
CA GLU A 210 -15.38 7.09 -9.16
C GLU A 210 -14.76 5.75 -8.72
N ALA A 211 -13.53 5.78 -8.20
CA ALA A 211 -12.89 4.59 -7.65
C ALA A 211 -13.62 4.07 -6.41
N VAL A 212 -14.04 4.95 -5.49
CA VAL A 212 -14.82 4.58 -4.30
C VAL A 212 -16.15 3.94 -4.71
N ASP A 213 -16.89 4.56 -5.63
CA ASP A 213 -18.16 4.03 -6.15
C ASP A 213 -17.98 2.64 -6.78
N PHE A 214 -16.89 2.43 -7.54
CA PHE A 214 -16.55 1.12 -8.10
C PHE A 214 -16.40 0.07 -6.99
N TRP A 215 -15.65 0.35 -5.92
CA TRP A 215 -15.39 -0.62 -4.86
C TRP A 215 -16.60 -0.86 -3.95
N VAL A 216 -17.42 0.16 -3.70
CA VAL A 216 -18.72 0.02 -3.02
C VAL A 216 -19.60 -0.97 -3.77
N ALA A 217 -19.69 -0.83 -5.10
CA ALA A 217 -20.44 -1.77 -5.94
C ALA A 217 -19.76 -3.15 -6.00
N ARG A 218 -18.44 -3.22 -6.17
CA ARG A 218 -17.68 -4.47 -6.29
C ARG A 218 -17.75 -5.32 -5.02
N ASN A 219 -17.77 -4.69 -3.86
CA ASN A 219 -17.88 -5.33 -2.54
C ASN A 219 -19.33 -5.62 -2.12
N ASN A 220 -20.33 -5.20 -2.89
CA ASN A 220 -21.75 -5.36 -2.56
C ASN A 220 -22.11 -4.80 -1.16
N THR A 221 -21.52 -3.67 -0.75
CA THR A 221 -21.83 -3.06 0.56
C THR A 221 -23.29 -2.64 0.63
N THR A 222 -23.94 -2.82 1.78
CA THR A 222 -25.39 -2.59 1.92
C THR A 222 -25.75 -1.52 2.94
N GLN A 223 -24.79 -1.10 3.77
CA GLN A 223 -24.97 -0.05 4.75
C GLN A 223 -24.03 1.12 4.44
N SER A 224 -24.52 2.34 4.64
CA SER A 224 -23.70 3.53 4.51
C SER A 224 -23.99 4.54 5.62
N ASN A 225 -22.94 5.21 6.07
CA ASN A 225 -23.02 6.33 7.01
C ASN A 225 -21.99 7.38 6.64
N THR A 226 -22.34 8.66 6.78
CA THR A 226 -21.40 9.76 6.55
C THR A 226 -21.37 10.67 7.77
N ASN A 227 -20.16 10.96 8.25
CA ASN A 227 -19.89 11.91 9.31
C ASN A 227 -18.93 12.99 8.81
N SER A 228 -18.89 14.13 9.49
CA SER A 228 -17.95 15.20 9.18
C SER A 228 -17.31 15.73 10.45
N VAL A 229 -16.01 16.00 10.40
CA VAL A 229 -15.24 16.61 11.49
C VAL A 229 -14.51 17.83 10.93
N GLU A 230 -14.44 18.90 11.73
CA GLU A 230 -13.63 20.07 11.38
C GLU A 230 -12.19 19.86 11.85
N ASP A 231 -11.22 20.11 10.95
CA ASP A 231 -9.79 20.08 11.21
C ASP A 231 -9.16 21.38 10.71
N GLY A 232 -9.03 22.35 11.63
CA GLY A 232 -8.50 23.67 11.30
C GLY A 232 -9.31 24.37 10.20
N PRO A 233 -8.73 24.67 9.02
CA PRO A 233 -9.44 25.27 7.90
C PRO A 233 -10.20 24.25 7.02
N TYR A 234 -10.03 22.95 7.26
CA TYR A 234 -10.59 21.88 6.45
C TYR A 234 -11.79 21.23 7.17
N THR A 235 -12.68 20.64 6.37
CA THR A 235 -13.71 19.72 6.86
C THR A 235 -13.38 18.34 6.31
N ILE A 236 -13.26 17.34 7.17
CA ILE A 236 -13.04 15.94 6.78
C ILE A 236 -14.41 15.26 6.72
N GLU A 237 -14.87 14.92 5.52
CA GLU A 237 -16.06 14.10 5.30
C GLU A 237 -15.66 12.63 5.24
N HIS A 238 -16.12 11.85 6.22
CA HIS A 238 -15.88 10.42 6.29
C HIS A 238 -17.15 9.66 5.92
N SER A 239 -17.12 8.95 4.79
CA SER A 239 -18.17 8.05 4.35
C SER A 239 -17.73 6.60 4.53
N SER A 240 -18.50 5.86 5.34
CA SER A 240 -18.29 4.45 5.64
C SER A 240 -19.34 3.62 4.92
N TYR A 241 -18.91 2.62 4.16
CA TYR A 241 -19.75 1.67 3.43
C TYR A 241 -19.43 0.26 3.91
N THR A 242 -20.34 -0.35 4.67
CA THR A 242 -20.08 -1.61 5.39
C THR A 242 -21.05 -2.72 4.97
N ASP A 243 -20.92 -3.88 5.60
CA ASP A 243 -21.77 -5.06 5.34
C ASP A 243 -21.68 -5.48 3.87
N GLY A 244 -20.47 -5.43 3.32
CA GLY A 244 -20.12 -6.00 2.03
C GLY A 244 -19.81 -7.49 2.14
N ASP A 245 -19.65 -8.12 0.98
CA ASP A 245 -19.30 -9.53 0.87
C ASP A 245 -18.06 -9.83 1.72
N ASN A 246 -18.13 -10.91 2.49
CA ASN A 246 -17.06 -11.36 3.38
C ASN A 246 -16.63 -10.34 4.44
N GLY A 247 -17.55 -9.45 4.85
CA GLY A 247 -17.29 -8.38 5.82
C GLY A 247 -16.44 -7.24 5.27
N SER A 248 -16.25 -7.18 3.94
CA SER A 248 -15.53 -6.07 3.31
C SER A 248 -16.24 -4.74 3.53
N ALA A 249 -15.44 -3.68 3.65
CA ALA A 249 -15.90 -2.31 3.79
C ALA A 249 -15.13 -1.41 2.83
N VAL A 250 -15.72 -0.26 2.53
CA VAL A 250 -15.06 0.87 1.86
C VAL A 250 -15.18 2.06 2.79
N GLU A 251 -14.06 2.59 3.25
CA GLU A 251 -13.97 3.80 4.05
C GLU A 251 -13.40 4.93 3.18
N TYR A 252 -14.04 6.09 3.15
CA TYR A 252 -13.61 7.22 2.32
C TYR A 252 -13.56 8.51 3.12
N TYR A 253 -12.37 9.07 3.22
CA TYR A 253 -12.08 10.34 3.86
C TYR A 253 -11.82 11.39 2.78
N LYS A 254 -12.77 12.29 2.58
CA LYS A 254 -12.65 13.43 1.67
C LYS A 254 -12.34 14.70 2.46
N ILE A 255 -11.17 15.27 2.24
CA ILE A 255 -10.71 16.49 2.91
C ILE A 255 -11.17 17.68 2.09
N ILE A 256 -12.25 18.33 2.51
CA ILE A 256 -12.84 19.48 1.84
C ILE A 256 -11.88 20.68 1.93
N GLY A 257 -11.48 21.18 0.76
CA GLY A 257 -10.44 22.21 0.62
C GLY A 257 -9.01 21.66 0.62
N GLY A 258 -8.81 20.37 0.90
CA GLY A 258 -7.50 19.71 0.87
C GLY A 258 -6.94 19.61 -0.55
N TYR A 259 -5.63 19.72 -0.68
CA TYR A 259 -4.91 19.66 -1.95
C TYR A 259 -4.37 18.24 -2.23
N HIS A 260 -3.37 18.12 -3.10
CA HIS A 260 -2.66 16.86 -3.38
C HIS A 260 -1.65 16.55 -2.26
N GLU A 261 -2.09 15.86 -1.22
CA GLU A 261 -1.32 15.65 0.01
C GLU A 261 -1.46 14.19 0.53
N THR A 262 -0.54 13.79 1.41
CA THR A 262 -0.54 12.49 2.11
C THR A 262 -1.52 12.44 3.28
N PHE A 263 -1.97 13.60 3.75
CA PHE A 263 -2.87 13.78 4.89
C PHE A 263 -2.38 13.14 6.20
N ASP A 264 -1.08 12.88 6.35
CA ASP A 264 -0.46 12.36 7.58
C ASP A 264 -0.51 13.37 8.75
N GLY A 265 -0.83 14.64 8.44
CA GLY A 265 -1.09 15.69 9.41
C GLY A 265 -2.57 15.98 9.71
N MET A 266 -3.52 15.26 9.08
CA MET A 266 -4.95 15.45 9.37
C MET A 266 -5.29 14.99 10.80
N ASP A 267 -6.36 15.55 11.38
CA ASP A 267 -6.93 15.10 12.66
C ASP A 267 -8.42 14.75 12.51
N TYR A 268 -8.70 13.45 12.43
CA TYR A 268 -10.05 12.91 12.52
C TYR A 268 -10.22 12.22 13.87
N GLU A 269 -10.90 12.89 14.81
CA GLU A 269 -11.21 12.39 16.15
C GLU A 269 -9.97 11.92 16.95
N GLY A 270 -8.84 12.61 16.78
CA GLY A 270 -7.57 12.32 17.45
C GLY A 270 -6.63 11.40 16.64
N GLN A 271 -6.96 11.09 15.38
CA GLN A 271 -6.18 10.20 14.53
C GLN A 271 -5.79 10.85 13.21
N ASN A 272 -4.58 10.54 12.74
CA ASN A 272 -4.14 10.89 11.40
C ASN A 272 -4.42 9.78 10.37
N SER A 273 -4.19 10.05 9.09
CA SER A 273 -4.44 9.09 8.01
C SER A 273 -3.71 7.76 8.22
N LEU A 274 -2.44 7.79 8.68
CA LEU A 274 -1.63 6.58 8.84
C LEU A 274 -2.13 5.67 9.97
N SER A 275 -2.59 6.25 11.09
CA SER A 275 -3.25 5.52 12.18
C SER A 275 -4.56 4.90 11.69
N LEU A 276 -5.40 5.67 10.98
CA LEU A 276 -6.65 5.17 10.42
C LEU A 276 -6.42 4.03 9.41
N ILE A 277 -5.38 4.13 8.58
CA ILE A 277 -4.98 3.07 7.64
C ILE A 277 -4.63 1.79 8.39
N TRP A 278 -3.81 1.88 9.45
CA TRP A 278 -3.45 0.69 10.21
C TRP A 278 -4.64 0.10 10.96
N ASP A 279 -5.46 0.92 11.62
CA ASP A 279 -6.68 0.49 12.29
C ASP A 279 -7.62 -0.24 11.32
N PHE A 280 -7.74 0.25 10.08
CA PHE A 280 -8.48 -0.43 9.03
C PHE A 280 -7.84 -1.76 8.64
N PHE A 281 -6.54 -1.79 8.28
CA PHE A 281 -5.84 -3.01 7.88
C PHE A 281 -5.91 -4.11 8.92
N SER A 282 -5.72 -3.78 10.19
CA SER A 282 -5.66 -4.74 11.30
C SER A 282 -6.95 -5.53 11.51
N GLN A 283 -8.07 -5.08 10.91
CA GLN A 283 -9.37 -5.76 10.93
C GLN A 283 -9.50 -6.87 9.89
N TYR A 284 -8.53 -7.03 8.98
CA TYR A 284 -8.66 -7.94 7.83
C TYR A 284 -7.50 -8.92 7.69
N ASP A 285 -7.83 -10.10 7.16
CA ASP A 285 -6.89 -10.97 6.45
C ASP A 285 -7.46 -11.35 5.07
N ILE A 286 -6.72 -12.18 4.34
CA ILE A 286 -7.08 -12.63 3.00
C ILE A 286 -8.40 -13.42 2.97
N ASN A 287 -8.97 -13.79 4.12
CA ASN A 287 -10.26 -14.45 4.24
C ASN A 287 -11.38 -13.52 4.74
N GLY A 288 -11.14 -12.21 4.90
CA GLY A 288 -12.17 -11.23 5.27
C GLY A 288 -11.91 -10.57 6.63
N MET A 289 -12.98 -10.06 7.24
CA MET A 289 -12.91 -9.44 8.58
C MET A 289 -12.59 -10.51 9.65
N ARG A 290 -11.69 -10.18 10.59
CA ARG A 290 -11.24 -11.07 11.68
C ARG A 290 -11.82 -10.75 13.06
#